data_AF-X1BLT9-F1
#
_entry.id   AF-X1BLT9-F1
#
_cell.length_a   1.000
_cell.length_b   1.000
_cell.length_c   1.000
_cell.angle_alpha   90.00
_cell.angle_beta   90.00
_cell.angle_gamma   90.00
#
_symmetry.space_group_name_H-M   'P 1'
#
loop_
_entity.id
_entity.type
_entity.pdbx_description
1 polymer ?
#
loop_
_entity_poly.entity_id
_entity_poly.type
_entity_poly.pdbx_seq_one_letter_code
_entity_poly.pdbx_strand_id
1 'polypeptide(L)'
;LLVGSIKHADVLLITGSGNRKSMERAKRLYEQIPKPCLVVAVGECALSRGMFIHSYNCPVPIDKVIPVDVYIPGCPPKPEAIIAGVVKLIEKVKKGTEKK
;
A
#
# COMPACT_ATOMS: atom_id res chain seq x y z
N LEU A 1 16.23 -9.59 -15.81
CA LEU A 1 15.64 -8.85 -14.67
C LEU A 1 14.32 -9.55 -14.33
N LEU A 2 14.28 -10.29 -13.22
CA LEU A 2 13.08 -10.97 -12.72
C LEU A 2 12.07 -9.91 -12.23
N VAL A 3 11.41 -9.21 -13.15
CA VAL A 3 10.28 -8.36 -12.80
C VAL A 3 9.09 -9.29 -12.63
N GLY A 4 8.75 -9.59 -11.37
CA GLY A 4 7.58 -10.39 -11.05
C GLY A 4 6.33 -9.75 -11.64
N SER A 5 5.52 -10.54 -12.34
CA SER A 5 4.22 -10.08 -12.85
C SER A 5 3.29 -9.85 -11.67
N ILE A 6 2.53 -8.75 -11.72
CA ILE A 6 1.56 -8.43 -10.68
C ILE A 6 0.45 -9.49 -10.57
N LYS A 7 0.27 -10.30 -11.63
CA LYS A 7 -0.68 -11.41 -11.64
C LYS A 7 -0.25 -12.59 -10.74
N HIS A 8 0.97 -12.58 -10.23
CA HIS A 8 1.47 -13.58 -9.28
C HIS A 8 1.72 -12.98 -7.89
N ALA A 9 1.32 -11.73 -7.65
CA ALA A 9 1.57 -11.04 -6.39
C ALA A 9 0.41 -11.27 -5.41
N ASP A 10 0.73 -11.79 -4.23
CA ASP A 10 -0.22 -11.91 -3.11
C ASP A 10 -0.29 -10.64 -2.26
N VAL A 11 0.76 -9.80 -2.34
CA VAL A 11 0.90 -8.55 -1.56
C VAL A 11 1.27 -7.39 -2.47
N LEU A 12 0.53 -6.29 -2.35
CA LEU A 12 0.80 -5.01 -2.99
C LEU A 12 1.36 -4.03 -1.96
N LEU A 13 2.63 -3.65 -2.12
CA LEU A 13 3.29 -2.64 -1.30
C LEU A 13 3.22 -1.27 -2.00
N ILE A 14 2.67 -0.27 -1.31
CA ILE A 14 2.60 1.12 -1.80
C ILE A 14 3.58 1.96 -0.98
N THR A 15 4.73 2.27 -1.57
CA THR A 15 5.89 2.88 -0.91
C THR A 15 6.09 4.33 -1.33
N GLY A 16 5.22 5.23 -0.86
CA GLY A 16 5.33 6.67 -1.13
C GLY A 16 4.01 7.32 -1.53
N SER A 17 4.08 8.56 -2.03
CA SER A 17 2.89 9.30 -2.43
C SER A 17 2.47 8.92 -3.85
N GLY A 18 1.16 8.98 -4.11
CA GLY A 18 0.61 8.88 -5.45
C GLY A 18 0.17 10.24 -5.97
N ASN A 19 0.67 10.62 -7.14
CA ASN A 19 0.13 11.74 -7.90
C ASN A 19 -1.14 11.34 -8.67
N ARG A 20 -1.94 12.32 -9.12
CA ARG A 20 -3.20 12.10 -9.87
C ARG A 20 -3.10 11.03 -10.97
N LYS A 21 -2.05 11.09 -11.79
CA LYS A 21 -1.83 10.16 -12.92
C LYS A 21 -1.44 8.76 -12.45
N SER A 22 -0.61 8.66 -11.42
CA SER A 22 -0.13 7.39 -10.87
C SER A 22 -1.22 6.65 -10.10
N MET A 23 -2.13 7.38 -9.44
CA MET A 23 -3.23 6.79 -8.67
C MET A 23 -4.18 5.98 -9.54
N GLU A 24 -4.55 6.51 -10.71
CA GLU A 24 -5.40 5.78 -11.67
C GLU A 24 -4.72 4.50 -12.17
N ARG A 25 -3.41 4.57 -12.42
CA ARG A 25 -2.62 3.41 -12.85
C ARG A 25 -2.50 2.37 -11.73
N ALA A 26 -2.26 2.81 -10.50
CA ALA A 26 -2.20 1.94 -9.34
C ALA A 26 -3.53 1.21 -9.09
N LYS A 27 -4.67 1.90 -9.28
CA LYS A 27 -5.99 1.29 -9.18
C LYS A 27 -6.19 0.19 -10.23
N ARG A 28 -5.86 0.46 -11.49
CA ARG A 28 -5.94 -0.54 -12.57
C ARG A 28 -5.03 -1.74 -12.30
N LEU A 29 -3.84 -1.49 -11.78
CA LEU A 29 -2.92 -2.55 -11.38
C LEU A 29 -3.53 -3.41 -10.27
N TYR A 30 -4.11 -2.80 -9.23
CA TYR A 30 -4.78 -3.51 -8.13
C TYR A 30 -5.97 -4.36 -8.60
N GLU A 31 -6.71 -3.90 -9.62
CA GLU A 31 -7.82 -4.64 -10.23
C GLU A 31 -7.34 -5.86 -11.04
N GLN A 32 -6.13 -5.82 -11.57
CA GLN A 32 -5.53 -6.92 -12.33
C GLN A 32 -4.88 -8.02 -11.46
N ILE A 33 -4.72 -7.76 -10.16
CA ILE A 33 -4.15 -8.73 -9.21
C ILE A 33 -5.21 -9.78 -8.84
N PRO A 34 -4.92 -11.09 -8.91
CA PRO A 34 -5.79 -12.12 -8.38
C PRO A 34 -6.15 -11.88 -6.92
N LYS A 35 -7.38 -12.20 -6.52
CA LYS A 35 -7.83 -12.09 -5.13
C LYS A 35 -7.78 -13.47 -4.47
N PRO A 36 -7.36 -13.56 -3.20
CA PRO A 36 -7.12 -12.47 -2.24
C PRO A 36 -5.75 -11.80 -2.37
N CYS A 37 -5.73 -10.45 -2.43
CA CYS A 37 -4.49 -9.66 -2.41
C CYS A 37 -4.52 -8.68 -1.24
N LEU A 38 -3.41 -8.61 -0.50
CA LEU A 38 -3.22 -7.74 0.67
C LEU A 38 -2.50 -6.47 0.27
N VAL A 39 -2.93 -5.32 0.80
CA VAL A 39 -2.36 -4.02 0.45
C VAL A 39 -1.71 -3.39 1.67
N VAL A 40 -0.45 -3.00 1.54
CA VAL A 40 0.30 -2.33 2.61
C VAL A 40 0.69 -0.94 2.18
N ALA A 41 0.30 0.07 2.95
CA ALA A 41 0.78 1.43 2.77
C ALA A 41 2.01 1.66 3.64
N VAL A 42 3.11 2.05 3.00
CA VAL A 42 4.41 2.25 3.63
C VAL A 42 4.78 3.73 3.58
N GLY A 43 4.87 4.33 4.77
CA GLY A 43 5.27 5.70 4.98
C GLY A 43 4.13 6.71 4.90
N GLU A 44 4.35 7.86 5.54
CA GLU A 44 3.34 8.91 5.77
C GLU A 44 2.73 9.44 4.46
N CYS A 45 3.54 9.48 3.40
CA CYS A 45 3.11 9.85 2.06
C CYS A 45 2.01 8.94 1.49
N ALA A 46 2.01 7.65 1.82
CA ALA A 46 0.97 6.70 1.40
C ALA A 46 -0.26 6.77 2.34
N LEU A 47 -0.01 6.97 3.64
CA LEU A 47 -1.03 7.00 4.69
C LEU A 47 -1.92 8.25 4.61
N SER A 48 -1.32 9.44 4.70
CA SER A 48 -2.00 10.71 4.92
C SER A 48 -1.64 11.78 3.89
N ARG A 49 -0.81 11.42 2.89
CA ARG A 49 -0.11 12.32 1.95
C ARG A 49 1.12 13.01 2.56
N GLY A 50 1.31 12.93 3.88
CA GLY A 50 2.46 13.48 4.59
C GLY A 50 2.75 14.92 4.20
N MET A 51 4.01 15.19 3.81
CA MET A 51 4.46 16.51 3.36
C MET A 51 3.70 17.05 2.14
N PHE A 52 3.01 16.19 1.38
CA PHE A 52 2.28 16.56 0.16
C PHE A 52 0.79 16.84 0.40
N ILE A 53 0.34 17.00 1.65
CA ILE A 53 -1.07 17.25 1.98
C ILE A 53 -1.64 18.55 1.36
N HIS A 54 -0.80 19.55 1.10
CA HIS A 54 -1.18 20.80 0.43
C HIS A 54 -0.81 20.82 -1.06
N SER A 55 -0.26 19.72 -1.59
CA SER A 55 0.11 19.64 -3.01
C SER A 55 -1.11 19.39 -3.89
N TYR A 56 -1.27 20.18 -4.94
CA TYR A 56 -2.29 19.98 -5.98
C TYR A 56 -2.16 18.62 -6.70
N ASN A 57 -0.93 18.09 -6.74
CA ASN A 57 -0.57 16.90 -7.49
C ASN A 57 -0.91 15.60 -6.75
N CYS A 58 -0.95 15.63 -5.40
CA CYS A 58 -1.27 14.48 -4.55
C CYS A 58 -2.57 14.79 -3.78
N PRO A 59 -3.76 14.74 -4.42
CA PRO A 59 -4.99 15.28 -3.83
C PRO A 59 -5.63 14.38 -2.78
N VAL A 60 -5.41 13.06 -2.82
CA VAL A 60 -6.08 12.09 -1.95
C VAL A 60 -5.10 11.08 -1.37
N PRO A 61 -5.34 10.58 -0.14
CA PRO A 61 -4.59 9.45 0.41
C PRO A 61 -4.84 8.17 -0.40
N ILE A 62 -3.92 7.20 -0.29
CA ILE A 62 -3.99 5.95 -1.05
C ILE A 62 -5.26 5.14 -0.70
N ASP A 63 -5.64 5.13 0.57
CA ASP A 63 -6.79 4.38 1.08
C ASP A 63 -8.14 4.81 0.46
N LYS A 64 -8.20 6.02 -0.11
CA LYS A 64 -9.40 6.48 -0.84
C LYS A 64 -9.53 5.84 -2.23
N VAL A 65 -8.48 5.22 -2.75
CA VAL A 65 -8.45 4.65 -4.11
C VAL A 65 -8.29 3.14 -4.09
N ILE A 66 -7.46 2.61 -3.18
CA ILE A 66 -7.19 1.19 -3.02
C ILE A 66 -7.37 0.85 -1.54
N PRO A 67 -8.15 -0.18 -1.18
CA PRO A 67 -8.37 -0.53 0.23
C PRO A 67 -7.07 -1.03 0.86
N VAL A 68 -6.60 -0.36 1.91
CA VAL A 68 -5.35 -0.70 2.60
C VAL A 68 -5.62 -1.63 3.79
N ASP A 69 -4.83 -2.70 3.92
CA ASP A 69 -4.93 -3.68 5.00
C ASP A 69 -4.12 -3.33 6.24
N VAL A 70 -2.91 -2.80 6.01
CA VAL A 70 -1.92 -2.49 7.04
C VAL A 70 -1.21 -1.19 6.68
N TYR A 71 -1.01 -0.36 7.69
CA TYR A 71 -0.29 0.89 7.61
C TYR A 71 1.02 0.81 8.37
N ILE A 72 2.11 1.23 7.73
CA ILE A 72 3.44 1.33 8.32
C ILE A 72 3.83 2.81 8.37
N PRO A 73 3.74 3.47 9.55
CA PRO A 73 4.06 4.89 9.66
C PRO A 73 5.56 5.17 9.56
N GLY A 74 5.95 6.34 9.05
CA GLY A 74 7.34 6.81 8.94
C GLY A 74 7.62 7.69 7.72
N CYS A 75 8.71 8.48 7.75
CA CYS A 75 9.08 9.37 6.64
C CYS A 75 10.62 9.52 6.45
N PRO A 76 11.31 8.52 5.85
CA PRO A 76 10.83 7.17 5.55
C PRO A 76 10.83 6.28 6.81
N PRO A 77 10.03 5.19 6.84
CA PRO A 77 10.05 4.25 7.95
C PRO A 77 11.40 3.53 8.03
N LYS A 78 11.83 3.23 9.26
CA LYS A 78 13.03 2.42 9.50
C LYS A 78 12.82 0.99 8.96
N PRO A 79 13.87 0.30 8.47
CA PRO A 79 13.75 -1.06 7.96
C PRO A 79 13.09 -2.03 8.96
N GLU A 80 13.39 -1.90 10.24
CA GLU A 80 12.82 -2.73 11.31
C GLU A 80 11.30 -2.51 11.45
N ALA A 81 10.83 -1.27 11.24
CA ALA A 81 9.41 -0.96 11.26
C ALA A 81 8.67 -1.56 10.04
N ILE A 82 9.34 -1.64 8.88
CA ILE A 82 8.79 -2.31 7.70
C ILE A 82 8.64 -3.81 7.97
N ILE A 83 9.69 -4.44 8.52
CA ILE A 83 9.67 -5.87 8.87
C ILE A 83 8.57 -6.15 9.89
N ALA A 84 8.48 -5.35 10.95
CA ALA A 84 7.43 -5.48 11.96
C ALA A 84 6.01 -5.34 11.38
N GLY A 85 5.82 -4.42 10.43
CA GLY A 85 4.55 -4.25 9.72
C GLY A 85 4.17 -5.47 8.87
N VAL A 86 5.14 -6.09 8.20
CA VAL A 86 4.92 -7.34 7.43
C VAL A 86 4.62 -8.52 8.36
N VAL A 87 5.33 -8.64 9.49
CA VAL A 87 5.03 -9.68 10.50
C VAL A 87 3.59 -9.53 11.01
N LYS A 88 3.17 -8.31 11.34
CA LYS A 88 1.80 -8.02 11.77
C LYS A 88 0.76 -8.37 10.70
N LEU A 89 1.07 -8.16 9.43
CA LEU A 89 0.22 -8.57 8.31
C LEU A 89 0.07 -10.09 8.24
N ILE A 90 1.18 -10.83 8.36
CA ILE A 90 1.16 -12.30 8.37
C ILE A 90 0.33 -12.83 9.55
N GLU A 91 0.46 -12.23 10.73
CA GLU A 91 -0.34 -12.60 11.90
C GLU A 91 -1.84 -12.32 11.70
N LYS A 92 -2.19 -11.20 11.06
CA LYS A 92 -3.58 -10.85 10.73
C LYS A 92 -4.20 -11.90 9.80
N VAL A 93 -3.44 -12.37 8.81
CA VAL A 93 -3.87 -13.44 7.89
C VAL A 93 -4.05 -14.77 8.64
N LYS A 94 -3.09 -15.16 9.49
CA LYS A 94 -3.18 -16.41 10.28
C LYS A 94 -4.38 -16.45 11.22
N LYS A 95 -4.81 -15.29 11.74
CA LYS A 95 -5.98 -15.17 12.62
C LYS A 95 -7.32 -15.24 11.87
N GLY A 96 -7.33 -15.41 10.55
CA GLY A 96 -8.55 -15.53 9.74
C GLY A 96 -9.43 -14.28 9.78
N THR A 97 -8.86 -13.11 10.07
CA THR A 97 -9.63 -11.86 10.10
C THR A 97 -9.89 -11.42 8.66
N GLU A 98 -10.95 -11.95 8.07
CA GLU A 98 -11.42 -11.56 6.74
C GLU A 98 -11.68 -10.05 6.69
N LYS A 99 -11.40 -9.44 5.53
CA LYS A 99 -11.76 -8.04 5.24
C LYS A 99 -13.27 -7.88 5.45
N LYS A 100 -13.68 -7.11 6.46
CA LYS A 100 -15.02 -6.54 6.53
C LYS A 100 -15.17 -5.47 5.46
#